data_AF-A0A529VHZ6-F1
#
_entry.id   AF-A0A529VHZ6-F1
#
_cell.length_a   1.000
_cell.length_b   1.000
_cell.length_c   1.000
_cell.angle_alpha   90.00
_cell.angle_beta   90.00
_cell.angle_gamma   90.00
#
_symmetry.space_group_name_H-M   'P 1'
#
loop_
_entity.id
_entity.type
_entity.pdbx_description
1 polymer ?
#
loop_
_entity_poly.entity_id
_entity_poly.type
_entity_poly.pdbx_seq_one_letter_code
_entity_poly.pdbx_strand_id
1 'polypeptide(L)'
;AYYRGLGVKVTRIMTDNGSCYVSRVFAKACKRLHLKHIRTKPYTPKTNGKAERFIQTALREWAYARAYDTSDQRAEELPLWLHRYNWHRPHGSLKDNTPISRLALSEDNLLRLHN
;
A
#
# COMPACT_ATOMS: atom_id res chain seq x y z
N ALA A 1 -1.92 3.67 11.37
CA ALA A 1 -3.16 4.41 11.65
C ALA A 1 -4.30 3.92 10.74
N TYR A 2 -4.16 3.93 9.41
CA TYR A 2 -5.20 3.49 8.45
C TYR A 2 -5.71 2.04 8.62
N TYR A 3 -4.87 1.02 8.39
CA TYR A 3 -5.29 -0.39 8.46
C TYR A 3 -5.86 -0.78 9.83
N ARG A 4 -5.38 -0.16 10.91
CA ARG A 4 -5.94 -0.36 12.26
C ARG A 4 -7.38 0.14 12.36
N GLY A 5 -7.69 1.29 11.74
CA GLY A 5 -9.05 1.81 11.65
C GLY A 5 -10.00 0.89 10.86
N LEU A 6 -9.45 0.09 9.95
CA LEU A 6 -10.18 -0.95 9.22
C LEU A 6 -10.26 -2.29 9.97
N GLY A 7 -9.86 -2.35 11.25
CA GLY A 7 -9.80 -3.59 12.02
C GLY A 7 -8.68 -4.56 11.60
N VAL A 8 -7.80 -4.16 10.68
CA VAL A 8 -6.73 -5.02 10.17
C VAL A 8 -5.49 -4.94 11.06
N LYS A 9 -5.13 -6.08 11.65
CA LYS A 9 -3.87 -6.25 12.39
C LYS A 9 -2.75 -6.70 11.45
N VAL A 10 -1.83 -5.79 11.17
CA VAL A 10 -0.60 -6.12 10.42
C VAL A 10 0.33 -6.92 11.34
N THR A 11 0.72 -8.12 10.91
CA THR A 11 1.59 -9.03 11.68
C THR A 11 2.98 -9.19 11.07
N ARG A 12 3.09 -8.96 9.76
CA ARG A 12 4.30 -9.19 8.96
C ARG A 12 4.47 -8.08 7.94
N ILE A 13 5.72 -7.78 7.63
CA ILE A 13 6.11 -6.88 6.53
C ILE A 13 7.09 -7.62 5.62
N MET A 14 6.82 -7.58 4.32
CA MET A 14 7.70 -8.16 3.30
C MET A 14 8.40 -7.04 2.55
N THR A 15 9.73 -7.11 2.41
CA THR A 15 10.53 -6.14 1.65
C THR A 15 11.56 -6.85 0.80
N ASP A 16 12.15 -6.13 -0.16
CA ASP A 16 13.38 -6.53 -0.81
C ASP A 16 14.60 -6.37 0.13
N ASN A 17 15.79 -6.61 -0.42
CA ASN A 17 17.06 -6.49 0.28
C ASN A 17 17.72 -5.10 0.11
N GLY A 18 16.95 -4.07 -0.20
CA GLY A 18 17.44 -2.69 -0.23
C GLY A 18 18.08 -2.29 1.10
N SER A 19 19.14 -1.47 1.05
CA SER A 19 19.93 -1.09 2.23
C SER A 19 19.08 -0.45 3.34
N CYS A 20 18.05 0.31 2.98
CA CYS A 20 17.11 0.92 3.92
C CYS A 20 16.31 -0.12 4.73
N TYR A 21 15.98 -1.27 4.15
CA TYR A 21 15.24 -2.34 4.82
C TYR A 21 16.14 -3.34 5.56
N VAL A 22 17.41 -3.46 5.15
CA VAL A 22 18.43 -4.25 5.87
C VAL A 22 18.97 -3.52 7.10
N SER A 23 18.76 -2.21 7.18
CA SER A 23 19.17 -1.35 8.30
C SER A 23 18.74 -1.87 9.68
N ARG A 24 19.65 -1.74 10.65
CA ARG A 24 19.35 -1.99 12.08
C ARG A 24 18.23 -1.10 12.61
N VAL A 25 18.10 0.12 12.08
CA VAL A 25 17.03 1.05 12.48
C VAL A 25 15.66 0.50 12.07
N PHE A 26 15.55 -0.02 10.86
CA PHE A 26 14.33 -0.64 10.36
C PHE A 26 13.97 -1.91 11.16
N ALA A 27 14.95 -2.77 11.43
CA ALA A 27 14.76 -3.96 12.26
C ALA A 27 14.28 -3.61 13.69
N LYS A 28 14.86 -2.57 14.32
CA LYS A 28 14.42 -2.07 15.63
C LYS A 28 12.98 -1.55 15.58
N ALA A 29 12.60 -0.82 14.53
CA ALA A 29 11.23 -0.34 14.35
C ALA A 29 10.24 -1.49 14.20
N CYS A 30 10.56 -2.51 13.38
CA CYS A 30 9.72 -3.71 13.24
C CYS A 30 9.56 -4.44 14.58
N LYS A 31 10.64 -4.61 15.35
CA LYS A 31 10.59 -5.24 16.67
C LYS A 31 9.70 -4.47 17.65
N ARG A 32 9.83 -3.13 17.70
CA ARG A 32 8.99 -2.26 18.55
C ARG A 32 7.50 -2.37 18.20
N LEU A 33 7.18 -2.55 16.92
CA LEU A 33 5.80 -2.71 16.43
C LEU A 33 5.31 -4.16 16.45
N HIS A 34 6.11 -5.11 16.98
CA HIS A 34 5.80 -6.55 16.98
C HIS A 34 5.53 -7.11 15.57
N LEU A 35 6.23 -6.59 14.56
CA LEU A 35 6.14 -7.02 13.17
C LEU A 35 7.25 -8.02 12.85
N LYS A 36 6.88 -9.16 12.25
CA LYS A 36 7.86 -10.07 11.65
C LYS A 36 8.28 -9.55 10.28
N HIS A 37 9.56 -9.21 10.14
CA HIS A 37 10.14 -8.80 8.85
C HIS A 37 10.50 -10.04 8.03
N ILE A 38 9.99 -10.09 6.79
CA ILE A 38 10.25 -11.13 5.79
C ILE A 38 10.99 -10.46 4.65
N ARG A 39 12.11 -11.05 4.23
CA ARG A 39 12.87 -10.57 3.06
C ARG A 39 12.62 -11.48 1.87
N THR A 40 12.51 -10.89 0.69
CA THR A 40 12.48 -11.68 -0.54
C THR A 40 13.79 -12.43 -0.72
N LYS A 41 13.74 -13.62 -1.33
CA LYS A 41 14.95 -14.41 -1.59
C LYS A 41 15.82 -13.62 -2.58
N PRO A 42 17.15 -13.54 -2.36
CA PRO A 42 18.05 -12.92 -3.33
C PRO A 42 17.81 -13.46 -4.74
N TYR A 43 17.84 -12.57 -5.73
CA TYR A 43 17.66 -12.90 -7.15
C TYR A 43 16.28 -13.47 -7.53
N THR A 44 15.25 -13.24 -6.72
CA THR A 44 13.85 -13.60 -7.06
C THR A 44 12.96 -12.35 -7.16
N PRO A 45 13.11 -11.53 -8.21
CA PRO A 45 12.37 -10.26 -8.35
C PRO A 45 10.84 -10.45 -8.35
N LYS A 46 10.36 -11.64 -8.72
CA LYS A 46 8.93 -11.95 -8.83
C LYS A 46 8.15 -11.80 -7.52
N THR A 47 8.79 -11.86 -6.34
CA THR A 47 8.05 -11.81 -5.06
C THR A 47 7.56 -10.41 -4.69
N ASN A 48 8.19 -9.35 -5.21
CA ASN A 48 7.83 -7.96 -4.90
C ASN A 48 6.88 -7.33 -5.95
N GLY A 49 6.44 -8.10 -6.94
CA GLY A 49 5.70 -7.58 -8.10
C GLY A 49 4.40 -6.86 -7.76
N LYS A 50 3.78 -7.14 -6.60
CA LYS A 50 2.60 -6.39 -6.12
C LYS A 50 2.95 -4.94 -5.74
N ALA A 51 4.04 -4.75 -5.00
CA ALA A 51 4.50 -3.43 -4.61
C ALA A 51 5.00 -2.66 -5.85
N GLU A 52 5.77 -3.32 -6.71
CA GLU A 52 6.27 -2.73 -7.96
C GLU A 52 5.12 -2.30 -8.89
N ARG A 53 4.10 -3.15 -9.07
CA ARG A 53 2.92 -2.80 -9.87
C ARG A 53 2.16 -1.63 -9.27
N PHE A 54 1.98 -1.60 -7.95
CA PHE A 54 1.36 -0.48 -7.25
C PHE A 54 2.13 0.83 -7.48
N ILE A 55 3.46 0.82 -7.30
CA ILE A 55 4.33 1.98 -7.51
C ILE A 55 4.25 2.46 -8.96
N GLN A 56 4.32 1.54 -9.93
CA GLN A 56 4.20 1.88 -11.35
C GLN A 56 2.85 2.56 -11.65
N THR A 57 1.75 2.04 -11.09
CA THR A 57 0.42 2.64 -11.24
C THR A 57 0.32 3.99 -10.56
N ALA A 58 0.86 4.15 -9.35
CA ALA A 58 0.89 5.43 -8.63
C ALA A 58 1.70 6.49 -9.39
N LEU A 59 2.83 6.11 -9.99
CA LEU A 59 3.61 7.04 -10.79
C LEU A 59 2.83 7.53 -12.01
N ARG A 60 2.12 6.62 -12.70
CA ARG A 60 1.35 6.97 -13.90
C ARG A 60 0.08 7.77 -13.59
N GLU A 61 -0.66 7.36 -12.56
CA GLU A 61 -2.02 7.84 -12.30
C GLU A 61 -2.09 8.93 -11.23
N TRP A 62 -1.04 9.12 -10.44
CA TRP A 62 -0.95 10.18 -9.44
C TRP A 62 0.23 11.10 -9.72
N ALA A 63 1.46 10.58 -9.70
CA ALA A 63 2.65 11.44 -9.70
C ALA A 63 2.84 12.20 -11.01
N TYR A 64 2.49 11.58 -12.14
CA TYR A 64 2.66 12.11 -13.50
C TYR A 64 1.36 12.20 -14.30
N ALA A 65 0.20 12.03 -13.65
CA ALA A 65 -1.09 12.11 -14.32
C ALA A 65 -1.44 13.52 -14.80
N ARG A 66 -0.91 14.54 -14.11
CA ARG A 66 -1.05 15.95 -14.47
C ARG A 66 0.20 16.72 -14.04
N ALA A 67 0.37 17.92 -14.58
CA ALA A 67 1.32 18.87 -14.04
C ALA A 67 0.80 19.38 -12.68
N TYR A 68 1.68 19.39 -11.67
CA TYR A 68 1.43 20.01 -10.38
C TYR A 68 2.36 21.22 -10.26
N ASP A 69 1.85 22.29 -9.68
CA ASP A 69 2.64 23.52 -9.50
C ASP A 69 3.67 23.35 -8.38
N THR A 70 3.33 22.55 -7.35
CA THR A 70 4.21 22.29 -6.21
C THR A 70 4.18 20.82 -5.78
N SER A 71 5.23 20.40 -5.06
CA SER A 71 5.26 19.07 -4.45
C SER A 71 4.21 18.88 -3.36
N ASP A 72 3.82 19.97 -2.68
CA ASP A 72 2.81 19.94 -1.63
C ASP A 72 1.42 19.67 -2.21
N GLN A 73 1.07 20.33 -3.32
CA GLN A 73 -0.18 20.06 -4.05
C GLN A 73 -0.24 18.58 -4.48
N ARG A 74 0.88 18.02 -4.97
CA ARG A 74 0.95 16.60 -5.30
C ARG A 74 0.77 15.70 -4.07
N ALA A 75 1.30 16.10 -2.92
CA ALA A 75 1.18 15.36 -1.66
C ALA A 75 -0.26 15.38 -1.12
N GLU A 76 -0.97 16.50 -1.23
CA GLU A 76 -2.37 16.64 -0.85
C GLU A 76 -3.32 15.76 -1.68
N GLU A 77 -2.95 15.49 -2.93
CA GLU A 77 -3.72 14.64 -3.85
C GLU A 77 -3.48 13.14 -3.62
N LEU A 78 -2.39 12.77 -2.96
CA LEU A 78 -2.04 11.37 -2.72
C LEU A 78 -3.12 10.63 -1.89
N PRO A 79 -3.62 11.14 -0.76
CA PRO A 79 -4.71 10.51 -0.02
C PRO A 79 -5.97 10.28 -0.87
N LEU A 80 -6.38 11.27 -1.67
CA LEU A 80 -7.56 11.18 -2.54
C LEU A 80 -7.37 10.10 -3.62
N TRP A 81 -6.18 10.05 -4.22
CA TRP A 81 -5.84 9.01 -5.18
C TRP A 81 -5.78 7.62 -4.54
N LEU A 82 -5.18 7.49 -3.35
CA LEU A 82 -5.13 6.22 -2.60
C LEU A 82 -6.53 5.71 -2.26
N HIS A 83 -7.45 6.61 -1.89
CA HIS A 83 -8.84 6.26 -1.64
C HIS A 83 -9.49 5.69 -2.90
N ARG A 84 -9.39 6.40 -4.02
CA ARG A 84 -9.90 5.93 -5.32
C ARG A 84 -9.30 4.59 -5.74
N TYR A 85 -7.99 4.43 -5.59
CA TYR A 85 -7.30 3.19 -5.92
C TYR A 85 -7.81 2.01 -5.08
N ASN A 86 -7.95 2.18 -3.76
CA ASN A 86 -8.34 1.07 -2.88
C ASN A 86 -9.84 0.74 -2.94
N TRP A 87 -10.69 1.75 -3.06
CA TRP A 87 -12.14 1.62 -2.85
C TRP A 87 -12.96 1.62 -4.14
N HIS A 88 -12.45 2.20 -5.23
CA HIS A 88 -13.25 2.45 -6.43
C HIS A 88 -12.65 1.86 -7.72
N ARG A 89 -11.34 1.69 -7.79
CA ARG A 89 -10.66 1.18 -8.99
C ARG A 89 -10.86 -0.34 -9.11
N PRO A 90 -11.51 -0.85 -10.18
CA PRO A 90 -11.59 -2.29 -10.42
C PRO A 90 -10.24 -2.83 -10.90
N HIS A 91 -9.92 -4.06 -10.49
CA HIS A 91 -8.68 -4.73 -10.88
C HIS A 91 -8.99 -6.06 -11.56
N GLY A 92 -8.55 -6.24 -12.81
CA GLY A 92 -8.77 -7.49 -13.55
C GLY A 92 -8.19 -8.73 -12.86
N SER A 93 -7.06 -8.60 -12.15
CA SER A 93 -6.49 -9.69 -11.33
C SER A 93 -7.33 -10.06 -10.10
N LEU A 94 -8.35 -9.25 -9.78
CA LEU A 94 -9.32 -9.44 -8.71
C LEU A 94 -10.74 -9.71 -9.24
N LYS A 95 -10.89 -10.11 -10.51
CA LYS A 95 -12.20 -10.28 -11.17
C LYS A 95 -13.04 -9.00 -11.11
N ASP A 96 -12.40 -7.87 -11.45
CA ASP A 96 -12.98 -6.52 -11.45
C ASP A 96 -13.45 -5.99 -10.09
N ASN A 97 -13.11 -6.68 -9.00
CA ASN A 97 -13.27 -6.14 -7.66
C ASN A 97 -12.17 -5.11 -7.34
N THR A 98 -12.47 -4.27 -6.35
CA THR A 98 -11.55 -3.25 -5.84
C THR A 98 -10.57 -3.85 -4.82
N PRO A 99 -9.36 -3.28 -4.63
CA PRO A 99 -8.38 -3.83 -3.70
C PRO A 99 -8.90 -4.04 -2.28
N ILE A 100 -9.77 -3.15 -1.78
CA ILE A 100 -10.31 -3.24 -0.42
C ILE A 100 -11.15 -4.50 -0.20
N SER A 101 -11.80 -5.04 -1.24
CA SER A 101 -12.58 -6.28 -1.17
C SER A 101 -11.78 -7.50 -0.69
N ARG A 102 -10.44 -7.43 -0.75
CA ARG A 102 -9.54 -8.48 -0.27
C ARG A 102 -9.35 -8.46 1.24
N LEU A 103 -9.69 -7.36 1.89
CA LEU A 103 -9.80 -7.31 3.34
C LEU A 103 -11.18 -7.87 3.69
N ALA A 104 -11.21 -8.91 4.53
CA ALA A 104 -12.46 -9.44 5.08
C ALA A 104 -13.02 -8.45 6.13
N LEU A 105 -13.40 -7.25 5.70
CA LEU A 105 -14.04 -6.25 6.53
C LEU A 105 -15.41 -6.79 6.93
N SER A 106 -15.72 -6.82 8.22
CA SER A 106 -16.91 -7.49 8.76
C SER A 106 -18.21 -6.70 8.60
N GLU A 107 -18.26 -5.64 7.78
CA GLU A 107 -19.42 -4.76 7.74
C GLU A 107 -19.82 -4.37 6.32
N ASP A 108 -21.06 -4.71 5.97
CA ASP A 108 -21.81 -4.31 4.77
C ASP A 108 -22.14 -2.80 4.72
N ASN A 109 -21.37 -1.95 5.42
CA ASN A 109 -21.66 -0.52 5.54
C ASN A 109 -20.56 0.32 4.89
N LEU A 110 -20.53 0.28 3.56
CA LEU A 110 -19.63 1.08 2.71
C LEU A 110 -19.68 2.58 3.07
N LEU A 111 -20.85 3.10 3.46
CA LEU A 111 -21.07 4.51 3.82
C LEU A 111 -20.26 5.01 5.02
N ARG A 112 -19.79 4.13 5.92
CA ARG A 112 -18.96 4.53 7.07
C ARG A 112 -17.47 4.71 6.75
N LEU A 113 -17.05 4.26 5.57
CA LEU A 113 -15.64 4.24 5.16
C LEU A 113 -15.29 5.38 4.20
N HIS A 114 -16.26 6.25 3.90
CA HIS A 114 -16.10 7.47 3.13
C HIS A 114 -16.08 8.68 4.08
N ASN A 115 -14.89 9.10 4.51
CA ASN A 115 -14.60 10.44 5.03
C ASN A 115 -13.28 10.91 4.41
#